data_AF-A0A7M3ZV98-F1
#
_entry.id   AF-A0A7M3ZV98-F1
#
_cell.length_a   1.000
_cell.length_b   1.000
_cell.length_c   1.000
_cell.angle_alpha   90.00
_cell.angle_beta   90.00
_cell.angle_gamma   90.00
#
_symmetry.space_group_name_H-M   'P 1'
#
loop_
_entity.id
_entity.type
_entity.pdbx_description
1 polymer ?
#
loop_
_entity_poly.entity_id
_entity_poly.type
_entity_poly.pdbx_seq_one_letter_code
_entity_poly.pdbx_strand_id
1 'polypeptide(L)' 'LGNEDENGGWAPHVHVQLSWEAPLDGDLPGVVRPENRLEALEKYPDPRLICGPLY' A
#
# COMPACT_ATOMS: atom_id res chain seq x y z
N LEU A 1 -6.78 0.44 16.05
CA LEU A 1 -6.01 -0.67 15.46
C LEU A 1 -6.40 -1.92 16.23
N GLY A 2 -6.60 -3.05 15.54
CA GLY A 2 -6.91 -4.31 16.22
C GLY A 2 -5.76 -4.77 17.12
N ASN A 3 -6.05 -5.70 18.02
CA ASN A 3 -5.06 -6.41 18.81
C ASN A 3 -4.28 -7.42 17.95
N GLU A 4 -3.17 -7.96 18.47
CA GLU A 4 -2.29 -8.87 17.73
C GLU A 4 -3.02 -10.11 17.18
N ASP A 5 -3.95 -10.66 17.96
CA ASP A 5 -4.78 -11.81 17.58
C ASP A 5 -5.76 -11.47 16.44
N GLU A 6 -6.26 -10.24 16.39
CA GLU A 6 -7.10 -9.73 15.30
C GLU A 6 -6.29 -9.41 14.04
N ASN A 7 -4.98 -9.18 14.17
CA ASN A 7 -4.06 -8.88 13.06
C ASN A 7 -3.23 -10.10 12.62
N GLY A 8 -3.66 -11.32 12.97
CA GLY A 8 -2.99 -12.55 12.52
C GLY A 8 -1.60 -12.75 13.13
N GLY A 9 -1.40 -12.34 14.39
CA GLY A 9 -0.12 -12.50 15.11
C GLY A 9 0.84 -11.33 14.93
N TRP A 10 0.42 -10.25 14.27
CA TRP A 10 1.26 -9.07 14.06
C TRP A 10 0.86 -7.92 15.00
N ALA A 11 1.86 -7.20 15.50
CA ALA A 11 1.62 -5.99 16.29
C ALA A 11 0.73 -4.99 15.51
N PRO A 12 -0.06 -4.15 16.19
CA PRO A 12 -0.92 -3.16 15.55
C PRO A 12 -0.16 -2.29 14.53
N HIS A 13 -0.65 -2.25 13.28
CA HIS A 13 0.02 -1.55 12.17
C HIS A 13 -1.00 -0.90 11.22
N VAL A 14 -0.52 0.00 10.35
CA VAL A 14 -1.36 0.74 9.39
C VAL A 14 -0.99 0.30 7.98
N HIS A 15 -2.00 0.01 7.16
CA HIS A 15 -1.83 -0.22 5.72
C HIS A 15 -2.05 1.11 5.00
N VAL A 16 -1.07 1.51 4.20
CA VAL A 16 -1.11 2.76 3.42
C VAL A 16 -0.89 2.44 1.95
N GLN A 17 -1.79 2.91 1.09
CA GLN A 17 -1.67 2.80 -0.36
C GLN A 17 -1.87 4.19 -0.97
N LEU A 18 -1.10 4.51 -2.02
CA LEU A 18 -1.20 5.77 -2.77
C LEU A 18 -1.42 5.48 -4.23
N SER A 19 -2.27 6.28 -4.87
CA SER A 19 -2.59 6.20 -6.29
C SER A 19 -2.88 7.61 -6.81
N TRP A 20 -2.50 7.89 -8.05
CA TRP A 20 -2.93 9.11 -8.75
C TRP A 20 -4.39 9.03 -9.20
N GLU A 21 -4.90 7.81 -9.39
CA GLU A 21 -6.26 7.53 -9.81
C GLU A 21 -7.11 7.09 -8.62
N ALA A 22 -8.38 7.53 -8.60
CA ALA A 22 -9.32 7.09 -7.57
C ALA A 22 -9.59 5.57 -7.70
N PRO A 23 -9.71 4.84 -6.58
CA PRO A 23 -10.09 3.43 -6.61
C PRO A 23 -11.52 3.29 -7.15
N LEU A 24 -11.73 2.31 -8.04
CA LEU A 24 -13.04 2.09 -8.67
C LEU A 24 -14.06 1.50 -7.70
N ASP A 25 -13.63 0.61 -6.80
CA ASP A 25 -14.50 -0.11 -5.85
C ASP A 25 -14.05 0.02 -4.38
N GLY A 26 -13.26 1.05 -4.07
CA GLY A 26 -12.66 1.24 -2.75
C GLY A 26 -11.45 0.32 -2.48
N ASP A 27 -10.97 -0.40 -3.50
CA ASP A 27 -9.77 -1.23 -3.43
C ASP A 27 -8.73 -0.76 -4.45
N LEU A 28 -7.45 -0.94 -4.10
CA LEU A 28 -6.30 -0.71 -4.96
C LEU A 28 -5.50 -2.02 -5.03
N PRO A 29 -5.09 -2.47 -6.24
CA PRO A 29 -4.33 -3.71 -6.36
C PRO A 29 -2.99 -3.60 -5.60
N GLY A 30 -2.83 -4.41 -4.56
CA GLY A 30 -1.64 -4.40 -3.70
C GLY A 30 -0.45 -5.22 -4.23
N VAL A 31 -0.61 -5.92 -5.36
CA VAL A 31 0.43 -6.79 -5.95
C VAL A 31 0.52 -6.55 -7.45
N VAL A 32 1.75 -6.42 -7.95
CA VAL A 32 2.03 -6.23 -9.38
C VAL A 32 2.96 -7.34 -9.89
N ARG A 33 2.75 -7.80 -11.12
CA ARG A 33 3.68 -8.73 -11.77
C ARG A 33 5.02 -8.02 -12.09
N PRO A 34 6.15 -8.72 -12.09
CA PRO A 34 7.45 -8.10 -12.38
C PRO A 34 7.47 -7.34 -13.71
N GLU A 35 6.81 -7.88 -14.74
CA GLU A 35 6.74 -7.28 -16.08
C GLU A 35 5.97 -5.95 -16.10
N ASN A 36 5.05 -5.73 -15.16
CA ASN A 36 4.24 -4.51 -15.07
C ASN A 36 4.81 -3.49 -14.07
N ARG A 37 6.00 -3.73 -13.52
CA ARG A 37 6.60 -2.86 -12.48
C ARG A 37 6.73 -1.40 -12.92
N LEU A 38 7.18 -1.15 -14.15
CA LEU A 38 7.40 0.23 -14.63
C LEU A 38 6.08 0.99 -14.75
N GLU A 39 5.05 0.36 -15.32
CA GLU A 39 3.71 0.95 -15.41
C GLU A 39 3.11 1.22 -14.03
N ALA A 40 3.29 0.31 -13.07
CA ALA A 40 2.79 0.51 -11.72
C ALA A 40 3.47 1.68 -10.99
N LEU A 41 4.75 1.93 -11.22
CA LEU A 41 5.45 3.08 -10.62
C LEU A 41 4.94 4.42 -11.15
N GLU A 42 4.36 4.46 -12.35
CA GLU A 42 3.73 5.67 -12.88
C GLU A 42 2.40 5.97 -12.18
N LYS A 43 1.67 4.94 -11.72
CA LYS A 43 0.34 5.05 -11.10
C LYS A 43 0.38 5.16 -9.58
N TYR A 44 1.32 4.48 -8.93
CA TYR A 44 1.41 4.36 -7.48
C TYR A 44 2.69 5.03 -6.97
N PRO A 45 2.59 6.28 -6.48
CA PRO A 45 3.77 7.02 -6.06
C PRO A 45 4.40 6.43 -4.80
N ASP A 46 5.67 6.79 -4.60
CA ASP A 46 6.45 6.34 -3.46
C ASP A 46 5.79 6.75 -2.13
N PRO A 47 5.41 5.81 -1.25
CA PRO A 47 4.75 6.13 0.03
C PRO A 47 5.61 6.97 0.97
N ARG A 48 6.94 6.97 0.78
CA ARG A 48 7.88 7.81 1.56
C ARG A 48 7.62 9.30 1.38
N LEU A 49 6.92 9.70 0.32
CA LEU A 49 6.51 11.09 0.09
C LEU A 49 5.57 11.63 1.18
N ILE A 50 4.81 10.77 1.88
CA ILE A 50 3.90 11.17 2.96
C ILE A 50 4.22 10.50 4.30
N CYS A 51 4.75 9.27 4.28
CA CYS A 51 5.08 8.54 5.49
C CYS A 51 6.45 8.92 6.06
N GLY A 52 7.25 9.66 5.31
CA GLY A 52 8.63 9.97 5.66
C GLY A 52 9.57 8.77 5.46
N PRO A 53 10.75 8.79 6.09
CA PRO A 53 11.70 7.69 6.02
C PRO A 53 11.07 6.43 6.63
N LEU A 54 10.73 5.45 5.78
CA LEU A 54 10.33 4.11 6.20
C LEU A 54 11.59 3.27 6.36
N TYR A 55 11.81 2.70 7.56
CA TYR A 55 12.97 1.90 7.94
C TYR A 55 12.55 0.63 8.66
#